data_AF-A0A7U6QND6-F1
#
_entry.id   AF-A0A7U6QND6-F1
#
_cell.length_a   1.000
_cell.length_b   1.000
_cell.length_c   1.000
_cell.angle_alpha   90.00
_cell.angle_beta   90.00
_cell.angle_gamma   90.00
#
_symmetry.space_group_name_H-M   'P 1'
#
loop_
_entity.id
_entity.type
_entity.pdbx_description
1 polymer ?
#
loop_
_entity_poly.entity_id
_entity_poly.type
_entity_poly.pdbx_seq_one_letter_code
_entity_poly.pdbx_strand_id
1 'polypeptide(L)'
;MIIAATDDEALNHEIYADATELNIPVNVVDTPPLCDFIFPAIIDRNPIVIGISSNGKAPVLARLLRARLETLIPQGYGKLAKLAGDFRSEVKSKIPTLTGRRQFWERAFEGQVSQLMFAGNETEAAAQLQADLDSTAAAIHDKAHAAENTTPTLSDESEKNHPRRRSLYRWRRPW
;
A
#
# COMPACT_ATOMS: atom_id res chain seq x y z
N MET A 1 8.99 22.25 15.29
CA MET A 1 9.87 21.30 16.01
C MET A 1 11.20 21.97 16.22
N ILE A 2 11.78 21.82 17.41
CA ILE A 2 13.07 22.39 17.79
C ILE A 2 14.00 21.24 18.22
N ILE A 3 15.29 21.35 17.88
CA ILE A 3 16.34 20.46 18.37
C ILE A 3 17.37 21.34 19.08
N ALA A 4 17.51 21.16 20.39
CA ALA A 4 18.53 21.84 21.18
C ALA A 4 19.75 20.90 21.29
N ALA A 5 20.81 21.25 20.59
CA ALA A 5 22.04 20.45 20.48
C ALA A 5 23.28 21.34 20.64
N THR A 6 23.20 22.32 21.56
CA THR A 6 24.34 23.18 21.89
C THR A 6 25.14 22.60 23.03
N ASP A 7 26.39 23.01 23.19
CA ASP A 7 27.24 22.61 24.32
C ASP A 7 26.90 23.39 25.62
N ASP A 8 25.94 24.34 25.57
CA ASP A 8 25.48 25.12 26.71
C ASP A 8 24.20 24.52 27.29
N GLU A 9 24.32 23.87 28.44
CA GLU A 9 23.21 23.24 29.15
C GLU A 9 22.14 24.27 29.58
N ALA A 10 22.56 25.45 30.04
CA ALA A 10 21.62 26.49 30.48
C ALA A 10 20.78 27.01 29.31
N LEU A 11 21.42 27.25 28.16
CA LEU A 11 20.73 27.63 26.94
C LEU A 11 19.78 26.53 26.46
N ASN A 12 20.19 25.25 26.50
CA ASN A 12 19.31 24.14 26.12
C ASN A 12 18.06 24.05 27.02
N HIS A 13 18.18 24.34 28.32
CA HIS A 13 17.05 24.42 29.25
C HIS A 13 16.12 25.61 28.96
N GLU A 14 16.67 26.78 28.62
CA GLU A 14 15.88 27.95 28.20
C GLU A 14 15.09 27.63 26.93
N ILE A 15 15.76 27.06 25.91
CA ILE A 15 15.11 26.61 24.68
C ILE A 15 13.97 25.62 24.95
N TYR A 16 14.15 24.68 25.88
CA TYR A 16 13.10 23.74 26.28
C TYR A 16 11.90 24.45 26.92
N ALA A 17 12.14 25.39 27.84
CA ALA A 17 11.09 26.13 28.51
C ALA A 17 10.27 26.96 27.51
N ASP A 18 10.95 27.72 26.64
CA ASP A 18 10.31 28.53 25.60
C ASP A 18 9.51 27.67 24.63
N ALA A 19 10.07 26.55 24.18
CA ALA A 19 9.39 25.62 23.28
C ALA A 19 8.14 25.00 23.92
N THR A 20 8.22 24.67 25.21
CA THR A 20 7.11 24.13 25.99
C THR A 20 5.99 25.17 26.12
N GLU A 21 6.30 26.43 26.44
CA GLU A 21 5.32 27.51 26.54
C GLU A 21 4.60 27.73 25.19
N LEU A 22 5.34 27.65 24.08
CA LEU A 22 4.81 27.81 22.73
C LEU A 22 4.14 26.54 22.16
N ASN A 23 4.09 25.43 22.91
CA ASN A 23 3.59 24.12 22.45
C ASN A 23 4.29 23.62 21.17
N ILE A 24 5.60 23.85 21.07
CA ILE A 24 6.43 23.37 19.95
C ILE A 24 7.20 22.14 20.43
N PRO A 25 7.06 20.97 19.77
CA PRO A 25 7.82 19.78 20.15
C PRO A 25 9.33 20.05 20.12
N VAL A 26 10.00 19.76 21.24
CA VAL A 26 11.44 19.95 21.44
C VAL A 26 12.14 18.64 21.76
N ASN A 27 13.36 18.48 21.24
CA ASN A 27 14.26 17.40 21.60
C ASN A 27 15.58 18.04 22.05
N VAL A 28 15.90 17.92 23.34
CA VAL A 28 17.19 18.32 23.89
C VAL A 28 18.12 17.11 23.84
N VAL A 29 19.17 17.21 23.00
CA VAL A 29 20.11 16.11 22.78
C VAL A 29 20.75 15.68 24.10
N ASP A 30 20.94 14.37 24.26
CA ASP A 30 21.49 13.73 25.44
C ASP A 30 20.74 13.97 26.78
N THR A 31 19.56 14.63 26.74
CA THR A 31 18.74 14.89 27.92
C THR A 31 17.33 14.31 27.76
N PRO A 32 17.14 12.98 27.94
CA PRO A 32 15.86 12.31 27.69
C PRO A 32 14.62 12.90 28.41
N PRO A 33 14.72 13.42 29.66
CA PRO A 33 13.58 14.04 30.32
C PRO A 33 13.08 15.33 29.65
N LEU A 34 13.90 15.97 28.80
CA LEU A 34 13.60 17.22 28.10
C LEU A 34 13.29 16.98 26.60
N CYS A 35 12.88 15.76 26.25
CA CYS A 35 12.55 15.38 24.89
C CYS A 35 11.07 15.03 24.77
N ASP A 36 10.34 15.72 23.89
CA ASP A 36 8.95 15.39 23.54
C ASP A 36 8.85 14.25 22.53
N PHE A 37 9.94 13.97 21.80
CA PHE A 37 9.98 12.96 20.74
C PHE A 37 11.36 12.33 20.62
N ILE A 38 11.42 11.20 19.89
CA ILE A 38 12.62 10.40 19.66
C ILE A 38 12.84 10.21 18.17
N PHE A 39 14.08 10.42 17.71
CA PHE A 39 14.45 10.09 16.34
C PHE A 39 14.57 8.57 16.17
N PRO A 40 13.84 7.97 15.20
CA PRO A 40 14.00 6.57 14.89
C PRO A 40 15.32 6.30 14.16
N ALA A 41 15.73 5.04 14.12
CA ALA A 41 16.70 4.56 13.15
C ALA A 41 16.02 4.48 11.77
N ILE A 42 16.56 5.18 10.77
CA ILE A 42 15.90 5.37 9.46
C ILE A 42 16.55 4.50 8.39
N ILE A 43 15.73 3.85 7.56
CA ILE A 43 16.12 3.31 6.26
C ILE A 43 15.44 4.17 5.20
N ASP A 44 16.25 4.79 4.34
CA ASP A 44 15.77 5.65 3.27
C ASP A 44 15.88 4.94 1.91
N ARG A 45 14.73 4.82 1.24
CA ARG A 45 14.51 4.28 -0.10
C ARG A 45 13.53 5.17 -0.84
N ASN A 46 13.73 6.50 -0.76
CA ASN A 46 12.85 7.54 -1.30
C ASN A 46 12.12 7.10 -2.60
N PRO A 47 10.77 7.12 -2.66
CA PRO A 47 9.82 7.68 -1.67
C PRO A 47 9.44 6.76 -0.50
N ILE A 48 10.05 5.59 -0.36
CA ILE A 48 9.80 4.69 0.79
C ILE A 48 10.77 5.05 1.93
N VAL A 49 10.22 5.32 3.11
CA VAL A 49 11.01 5.57 4.32
C VAL A 49 10.52 4.66 5.44
N ILE A 50 11.45 4.02 6.15
CA ILE A 50 11.14 3.13 7.27
C ILE A 50 11.81 3.69 8.52
N GLY A 51 11.01 4.00 9.54
CA GLY A 51 11.49 4.40 10.86
C GLY A 51 11.38 3.24 11.85
N ILE A 52 12.46 2.93 12.54
CA ILE A 52 12.54 1.87 13.57
C ILE A 52 12.83 2.54 14.92
N SER A 53 11.92 2.42 15.88
CA SER A 53 12.09 3.00 17.21
C SER A 53 11.79 1.99 18.31
N SER A 54 12.56 2.04 19.39
CA SER A 54 12.31 1.31 20.63
C SER A 54 11.68 2.19 21.72
N ASN A 55 11.21 3.39 21.36
CA ASN A 55 10.82 4.43 22.31
C ASN A 55 11.89 4.69 23.40
N GLY A 56 13.15 4.81 22.97
CA GLY A 56 14.29 5.06 23.86
C GLY A 56 14.78 3.87 24.69
N LYS A 57 14.02 2.76 24.74
CA LYS A 57 14.34 1.60 25.61
C LYS A 57 15.55 0.78 25.16
N ALA A 58 15.82 0.70 23.86
CA ALA A 58 16.84 -0.17 23.28
C ALA A 58 17.43 0.44 21.99
N PRO A 59 18.15 1.57 22.05
CA PRO A 59 18.70 2.25 20.88
C PRO A 59 19.67 1.36 20.08
N VAL A 60 20.45 0.52 20.78
CA VAL A 60 21.35 -0.45 20.14
C VAL A 60 20.56 -1.49 19.33
N LEU A 61 19.45 -1.99 19.87
CA LEU A 61 18.60 -2.95 19.15
C LEU A 61 17.97 -2.32 17.90
N ALA A 62 17.45 -1.09 18.00
CA ALA A 62 16.91 -0.36 16.86
C ALA A 62 17.95 -0.20 15.73
N ARG A 63 19.20 0.14 16.09
CA ARG A 63 20.32 0.24 15.14
C ARG A 63 20.65 -1.10 14.49
N LEU A 64 20.64 -2.20 15.24
CA LEU A 64 20.91 -3.54 14.69
C LEU A 64 19.79 -4.02 13.75
N LEU A 65 18.53 -3.74 14.09
CA LEU A 65 17.39 -4.03 13.22
C LEU A 65 17.46 -3.22 11.92
N ARG A 66 17.80 -1.92 12.01
CA ARG A 66 18.05 -1.07 10.83
C ARG A 66 19.07 -1.73 9.90
N ALA A 67 20.23 -2.10 10.43
CA ALA A 67 21.30 -2.70 9.63
C ALA A 67 20.87 -4.01 8.94
N ARG A 68 20.08 -4.86 9.62
CA ARG A 68 19.55 -6.11 9.04
C ARG A 68 18.50 -5.85 7.95
N LEU A 69 17.58 -4.92 8.19
CA LEU A 69 16.54 -4.60 7.20
C LEU A 69 17.11 -3.87 5.98
N GLU A 70 18.19 -3.10 6.17
CA GLU A 70 18.86 -2.39 5.08
C GLU A 70 19.43 -3.34 4.02
N THR A 71 19.82 -4.57 4.40
CA THR A 71 20.25 -5.62 3.46
C THR A 71 19.09 -6.32 2.76
N LEU A 72 17.92 -6.37 3.39
CA LEU A 72 16.72 -7.04 2.84
C LEU A 72 15.93 -6.13 1.91
N ILE A 73 16.08 -4.82 2.06
CA ILE A 73 15.33 -3.81 1.32
C ILE A 73 16.30 -3.04 0.43
N PRO A 74 16.58 -3.50 -0.81
CA PRO A 74 17.47 -2.81 -1.74
C PRO A 74 16.93 -1.45 -2.19
N GLN A 75 17.82 -0.62 -2.76
CA GLN A 75 17.50 0.70 -3.35
C GLN A 75 16.43 0.63 -4.46
N GLY A 76 16.28 -0.52 -5.12
CA GLY A 76 15.28 -0.72 -6.16
C GLY A 76 13.83 -0.55 -5.70
N TYR A 77 13.53 -0.68 -4.40
CA TYR A 77 12.19 -0.41 -3.87
C TYR A 77 11.74 1.05 -4.06
N GLY A 78 12.66 2.02 -3.96
CA GLY A 78 12.35 3.43 -4.21
C GLY A 78 11.99 3.67 -5.67
N LYS A 79 12.77 3.08 -6.59
CA LYS A 79 12.50 3.14 -8.04
C LYS A 79 11.18 2.48 -8.40
N LEU A 80 10.89 1.31 -7.82
CA LEU A 80 9.63 0.60 -8.01
C LEU A 80 8.44 1.43 -7.53
N ALA A 81 8.55 2.09 -6.38
CA ALA A 81 7.51 2.97 -5.85
C ALA A 81 7.28 4.19 -6.74
N LYS A 82 8.34 4.78 -7.28
CA LYS A 82 8.24 5.88 -8.25
C LYS A 82 7.49 5.44 -9.51
N LEU A 83 7.90 4.31 -10.10
CA LEU A 83 7.24 3.72 -11.28
C LEU A 83 5.75 3.48 -11.01
N ALA A 84 5.40 2.90 -9.86
CA ALA A 84 4.01 2.68 -9.49
C ALA A 84 3.22 4.00 -9.33
N GLY A 85 3.87 5.05 -8.83
CA GLY A 85 3.31 6.40 -8.77
C GLY A 85 2.99 6.95 -10.16
N ASP A 86 3.92 6.82 -11.10
CA ASP A 86 3.78 7.29 -12.48
C ASP A 86 2.61 6.59 -13.21
N PHE A 87 2.42 5.30 -12.98
CA PHE A 87 1.36 4.48 -13.59
C PHE A 87 0.00 4.58 -12.86
N ARG A 88 -0.07 5.23 -11.69
CA ARG A 88 -1.27 5.23 -10.83
C ARG A 88 -2.53 5.70 -11.56
N SER A 89 -2.43 6.77 -12.33
CA SER A 89 -3.56 7.36 -13.06
C SER A 89 -4.04 6.46 -14.19
N GLU A 90 -3.12 5.85 -14.93
CA GLU A 90 -3.45 4.96 -16.03
C GLU A 90 -4.09 3.66 -15.54
N VAL A 91 -3.52 3.06 -14.49
CA VAL A 91 -4.10 1.89 -13.82
C VAL A 91 -5.51 2.17 -13.32
N LYS A 92 -5.75 3.37 -12.75
CA LYS A 92 -7.09 3.80 -12.33
C LYS A 92 -8.06 3.94 -13.51
N SER A 93 -7.58 4.37 -14.67
CA SER A 93 -8.41 4.52 -15.87
C SER A 93 -8.77 3.17 -16.50
N LYS A 94 -7.82 2.24 -16.59
CA LYS A 94 -7.99 0.94 -17.26
C LYS A 94 -8.60 -0.14 -16.37
N ILE A 95 -8.42 -0.03 -15.04
CA ILE A 95 -8.94 -1.00 -14.07
C ILE A 95 -9.89 -0.27 -13.10
N PRO A 96 -11.22 -0.28 -13.36
CA PRO A 96 -12.16 0.54 -12.59
C PRO A 96 -12.34 0.05 -11.14
N THR A 97 -12.28 -1.27 -10.92
CA THR A 97 -12.55 -1.87 -9.61
C THR A 97 -11.36 -1.71 -8.65
N LEU A 98 -11.65 -1.53 -7.36
CA LEU A 98 -10.59 -1.47 -6.32
C LEU A 98 -9.90 -2.83 -6.16
N THR A 99 -10.67 -3.92 -6.17
CA THR A 99 -10.15 -5.28 -6.06
C THR A 99 -9.23 -5.63 -7.23
N GLY A 100 -9.61 -5.28 -8.47
CA GLY A 100 -8.77 -5.53 -9.64
C GLY A 100 -7.45 -4.74 -9.59
N ARG A 101 -7.50 -3.48 -9.15
CA ARG A 101 -6.28 -2.66 -8.98
C ARG A 101 -5.34 -3.23 -7.92
N ARG A 102 -5.89 -3.72 -6.80
CA ARG A 102 -5.10 -4.37 -5.75
C ARG A 102 -4.39 -5.61 -6.30
N GLN A 103 -5.13 -6.51 -6.95
CA GLN A 103 -4.59 -7.73 -7.54
C GLN A 103 -3.53 -7.44 -8.61
N PHE A 104 -3.75 -6.41 -9.43
CA PHE A 104 -2.76 -5.95 -10.41
C PHE A 104 -1.45 -5.54 -9.75
N TRP A 105 -1.50 -4.69 -8.72
CA TRP A 105 -0.30 -4.23 -8.02
C TRP A 105 0.41 -5.35 -7.26
N GLU A 106 -0.34 -6.23 -6.57
CA GLU A 106 0.22 -7.42 -5.91
C GLU A 106 1.01 -8.27 -6.92
N ARG A 107 0.39 -8.60 -8.06
CA ARG A 107 1.04 -9.36 -9.14
C ARG A 107 2.27 -8.66 -9.72
N ALA A 108 2.20 -7.35 -9.94
CA ALA A 108 3.33 -6.58 -10.47
C ALA A 108 4.52 -6.58 -9.48
N PHE A 109 4.25 -6.36 -8.19
CA PHE A 109 5.29 -6.28 -7.17
C PHE A 109 5.88 -7.63 -6.78
N GLU A 110 5.14 -8.72 -6.94
CA GLU A 110 5.64 -10.09 -6.72
C GLU A 110 6.25 -10.71 -7.99
N GLY A 111 6.08 -10.06 -9.15
CA GLY A 111 6.42 -10.61 -10.46
C GLY A 111 7.68 -10.04 -11.10
N GLN A 112 7.70 -10.12 -12.44
CA GLN A 112 8.85 -9.76 -13.28
C GLN A 112 9.23 -8.26 -13.18
N VAL A 113 8.26 -7.37 -12.98
CA VAL A 113 8.51 -5.92 -12.87
C VAL A 113 9.50 -5.62 -11.73
N SER A 114 9.29 -6.21 -10.55
CA SER A 114 10.20 -6.07 -9.41
C SER A 114 11.58 -6.65 -9.69
N GLN A 115 11.64 -7.84 -10.32
CA GLN A 115 12.92 -8.48 -10.64
C GLN A 115 13.77 -7.62 -11.57
N LEU A 116 13.17 -7.08 -12.64
CA LEU A 116 13.84 -6.17 -13.57
C LEU A 116 14.29 -4.88 -12.87
N MET A 117 13.43 -4.32 -12.01
CA MET A 117 13.75 -3.11 -11.26
C MET A 117 14.95 -3.33 -10.32
N PHE A 118 15.00 -4.48 -9.64
CA PHE A 118 16.10 -4.83 -8.74
C PHE A 118 17.39 -5.18 -9.47
N ALA A 119 17.29 -5.66 -10.72
CA ALA A 119 18.43 -5.85 -11.61
C ALA A 119 18.95 -4.53 -12.24
N GLY A 120 18.22 -3.42 -12.10
CA GLY A 120 18.57 -2.13 -12.68
C GLY A 120 18.02 -1.88 -14.09
N ASN A 121 17.19 -2.78 -14.62
CA ASN A 121 16.60 -2.68 -15.95
C ASN A 121 15.29 -1.86 -15.91
N GLU A 122 15.40 -0.57 -15.59
CA GLU A 122 14.22 0.30 -15.34
C GLU A 122 13.30 0.42 -16.56
N THR A 123 13.87 0.55 -17.76
CA THR A 123 13.10 0.65 -19.01
C THR A 123 12.33 -0.63 -19.31
N GLU A 124 12.95 -1.78 -19.09
CA GLU A 124 12.28 -3.08 -19.28
C GLU A 124 11.20 -3.30 -18.23
N ALA A 125 11.44 -2.88 -16.98
CA ALA A 125 10.44 -2.95 -15.91
C ALA A 125 9.19 -2.11 -16.24
N ALA A 126 9.38 -0.90 -16.77
CA ALA A 126 8.28 -0.04 -17.22
C ALA A 126 7.51 -0.64 -18.40
N ALA A 127 8.22 -1.17 -19.40
CA ALA A 127 7.61 -1.86 -20.53
C ALA A 127 6.81 -3.10 -20.10
N GLN A 128 7.36 -3.88 -19.17
CA GLN A 128 6.70 -5.05 -18.61
C GLN A 128 5.42 -4.65 -17.85
N LEU A 129 5.48 -3.59 -17.04
CA LEU A 129 4.31 -3.09 -16.31
C LEU A 129 3.21 -2.60 -17.26
N GLN A 130 3.57 -1.92 -18.34
CA GLN A 130 2.63 -1.50 -19.38
C GLN A 130 1.96 -2.71 -20.05
N ALA A 131 2.75 -3.72 -20.44
CA ALA A 131 2.22 -4.94 -21.04
C ALA A 131 1.26 -5.69 -20.08
N ASP A 132 1.61 -5.76 -18.80
CA ASP A 132 0.77 -6.34 -17.76
C ASP A 132 -0.56 -5.58 -17.59
N LEU A 133 -0.52 -4.25 -17.69
CA LEU A 133 -1.70 -3.40 -17.59
C LEU A 133 -2.62 -3.59 -18.80
N ASP A 134 -2.07 -3.60 -20.01
CA ASP A 134 -2.82 -3.77 -21.24
C ASP A 134 -3.48 -5.16 -21.30
N SER A 135 -2.75 -6.20 -20.91
CA SER A 135 -3.30 -7.56 -20.79
C SER A 135 -4.43 -7.64 -19.76
N THR A 136 -4.28 -6.97 -18.62
CA THR A 136 -5.32 -6.95 -17.58
C THR A 136 -6.57 -6.21 -18.06
N ALA A 137 -6.40 -5.08 -18.76
CA ALA A 137 -7.50 -4.32 -19.33
C ALA A 137 -8.28 -5.14 -20.37
N ALA A 138 -7.57 -5.82 -21.29
CA ALA A 138 -8.18 -6.71 -22.28
C ALA A 138 -9.01 -7.82 -21.62
N ALA A 139 -8.46 -8.49 -20.59
CA ALA A 139 -9.16 -9.54 -19.86
C ALA A 139 -10.43 -9.04 -19.13
N ILE A 140 -10.46 -7.78 -18.70
CA ILE A 140 -11.67 -7.16 -18.10
C ILE A 140 -12.73 -6.93 -19.18
N HIS A 141 -12.35 -6.41 -20.35
CA HIS A 141 -13.26 -6.20 -21.48
C HIS A 141 -13.86 -7.53 -21.98
N ASP A 142 -13.06 -8.58 -22.12
CA ASP A 142 -13.52 -9.89 -22.55
C ASP A 142 -14.52 -10.50 -21.56
N LYS A 143 -14.27 -10.37 -20.25
CA LYS A 143 -15.20 -10.84 -19.21
C LYS A 143 -16.52 -10.06 -19.20
N ALA A 144 -16.49 -8.76 -19.48
CA ALA A 144 -17.70 -7.95 -19.59
C ALA A 144 -18.56 -8.40 -20.79
N HIS A 145 -17.95 -8.59 -21.95
CA HIS A 145 -18.64 -9.09 -23.14
C HIS A 145 -19.20 -10.52 -22.97
N ALA A 146 -18.47 -11.40 -22.30
CA ALA A 146 -18.94 -12.76 -22.02
C ALA A 146 -20.15 -12.77 -21.08
N ALA A 147 -20.21 -11.86 -20.10
CA ALA A 147 -21.32 -11.74 -19.15
C ALA A 147 -22.60 -11.15 -19.78
N GLU A 148 -22.48 -10.23 -20.74
CA GLU A 148 -23.65 -9.67 -21.46
C GLU A 148 -24.31 -10.71 -22.39
N ASN A 149 -23.51 -11.55 -23.05
CA ASN A 149 -24.00 -12.59 -23.97
C ASN A 149 -24.59 -13.84 -23.30
N THR A 150 -24.60 -13.91 -21.96
CA THR A 150 -25.17 -15.06 -21.20
C THR A 150 -26.53 -14.76 -20.56
N THR A 151 -27.16 -13.61 -20.85
CA THR A 151 -28.55 -13.33 -20.43
C THR A 151 -29.50 -14.18 -21.28
N PRO A 152 -30.24 -15.16 -20.72
CA PRO A 152 -31.14 -15.97 -21.53
C PRO A 152 -32.30 -15.08 -22.00
N THR A 153 -32.44 -14.96 -23.32
CA THR A 153 -33.65 -14.47 -23.97
C THR A 153 -34.81 -15.36 -23.55
N LEU A 154 -35.63 -14.89 -22.60
CA LEU A 154 -37.00 -15.36 -22.42
C LEU A 154 -37.78 -14.87 -23.66
N SER A 155 -37.67 -15.61 -24.76
CA SER A 155 -38.62 -15.51 -25.86
C SER A 155 -39.83 -16.37 -25.52
N ASP A 156 -40.97 -15.70 -25.47
CA ASP A 156 -42.34 -16.20 -25.49
C ASP A 156 -42.51 -17.63 -26.06
N GLU A 157 -43.02 -18.52 -25.22
CA GLU A 157 -44.05 -19.47 -25.66
C GLU A 157 -45.25 -19.36 -24.72
N SER A 158 -46.22 -18.56 -25.12
CA SER A 158 -47.58 -18.57 -24.60
C SER A 158 -48.36 -19.78 -25.13
N GLU A 159 -49.05 -20.44 -24.21
CA GLU A 159 -50.29 -21.22 -24.39
C GLU A 159 -50.23 -22.60 -25.09
N LYS A 160 -50.45 -23.64 -24.26
CA LYS A 160 -51.53 -24.61 -24.47
C LYS A 160 -51.91 -25.38 -23.19
N ASN A 161 -53.06 -24.96 -22.64
CA ASN A 161 -54.18 -25.76 -22.10
C ASN A 161 -54.01 -26.80 -20.96
N HIS A 162 -54.93 -26.71 -20.00
CA HIS A 162 -55.18 -27.40 -18.69
C HIS A 162 -55.42 -28.95 -18.78
N PRO A 163 -55.60 -29.77 -17.69
CA PRO A 163 -55.87 -29.44 -16.27
C PRO A 163 -55.23 -30.32 -15.14
N ARG A 164 -55.25 -29.73 -13.92
CA ARG A 164 -55.27 -30.30 -12.54
C ARG A 164 -54.62 -31.66 -12.22
N ARG A 165 -53.72 -31.65 -11.21
CA ARG A 165 -53.86 -32.48 -9.99
C ARG A 165 -52.97 -32.02 -8.81
N ARG A 166 -53.55 -32.16 -7.62
CA ARG A 166 -53.06 -31.84 -6.26
C ARG A 166 -51.83 -32.68 -5.86
N SER A 167 -50.95 -32.11 -5.04
CA SER A 167 -50.43 -32.71 -3.79
C SER A 167 -49.43 -31.71 -3.16
N LEU A 168 -49.80 -30.99 -2.10
CA LEU A 168 -49.34 -31.27 -0.72
C LEU A 168 -47.82 -31.52 -0.64
N TYR A 169 -47.07 -30.53 -0.16
CA TYR A 169 -46.42 -30.54 1.15
C TYR A 169 -45.84 -29.15 1.46
N ARG A 170 -46.43 -28.51 2.47
CA ARG A 170 -45.99 -27.25 3.06
C ARG A 170 -45.24 -27.61 4.33
N TRP A 171 -43.91 -27.57 4.31
CA TRP A 171 -43.12 -27.57 5.54
C TRP A 171 -42.63 -26.16 5.82
N ARG A 172 -42.93 -25.71 7.03
CA ARG A 172 -42.72 -24.36 7.53
C ARG A 172 -41.89 -24.52 8.82
N ARG A 173 -40.81 -23.71 8.91
CA ARG A 173 -40.15 -23.17 10.12
C ARG A 173 -39.15 -24.09 10.87
N PRO A 174 -38.48 -23.57 11.92
CA PRO A 174 -37.45 -22.50 11.98
C PRO A 174 -36.18 -23.05 12.68
N TRP A 175 -35.00 -22.44 12.59
CA TRP A 175 -34.46 -21.28 13.32
C TRP A 175 -33.21 -20.80 12.58
#